data_AF-B3NWT6-F1
#
_entry.id   AF-B3NWT6-F1
#
_cell.length_a   1.000
_cell.length_b   1.000
_cell.length_c   1.000
_cell.angle_alpha   90.00
_cell.angle_beta   90.00
_cell.angle_gamma   90.00
#
_symmetry.space_group_name_H-M   'P 1'
#
loop_
_entity.id
_entity.type
_entity.pdbx_description
1 polymer ?
#
loop_
_entity_poly.entity_id
_entity_poly.type
_entity_poly.pdbx_seq_one_letter_code
_entity_poly.pdbx_strand_id
1 'polypeptide(L)'
;MKVLNICLLVVASASFLLVTANANAVGAFEDFEAYTDAELEELSAAELMAMEEEFMGVEQFGFIRSCRKILVAGFKGINGTKCIVEEVANVLLTCTNYVDELGTCTGNIPKDVQAMLDNAKQMIITSNKIINLKSELCATTSRGVVSSTKSFMRCTLKAFYATMSLVRRMNTMIKQGAALPFDTSSCYVDATKKVVDGCNAFVPNINTCIASMT
;
A
#
# COMPACT_ATOMS: atom_id res chain seq x y z
N MET A 1 -20.69 4.80 36.70
CA MET A 1 -19.75 3.72 36.29
C MET A 1 -20.28 3.01 35.04
N LYS A 2 -20.05 3.52 33.82
CA LYS A 2 -20.38 2.83 32.54
C LYS A 2 -19.52 3.33 31.35
N VAL A 3 -18.22 3.55 31.53
CA VAL A 3 -17.33 4.04 30.45
C VAL A 3 -16.15 3.10 30.16
N LEU A 4 -15.93 2.08 31.00
CA LEU A 4 -14.76 1.20 30.91
C LEU A 4 -14.87 0.01 29.93
N ASN A 5 -16.00 -0.15 29.22
CA ASN A 5 -16.25 -1.36 28.43
C ASN A 5 -16.14 -1.21 26.90
N ILE A 6 -15.89 0.00 26.37
CA ILE A 6 -15.84 0.22 24.91
C ILE A 6 -14.39 0.14 24.38
N CYS A 7 -13.39 0.55 25.16
CA CYS A 7 -11.99 0.51 24.72
C CYS A 7 -11.41 -0.91 24.63
N LEU A 8 -11.92 -1.86 25.43
CA LEU A 8 -11.45 -3.25 25.40
C LEU A 8 -11.98 -4.06 24.21
N LEU A 9 -13.07 -3.64 23.58
CA LEU A 9 -13.67 -4.34 22.43
C LEU A 9 -12.96 -4.02 21.10
N VAL A 10 -12.28 -2.87 20.99
CA VAL A 10 -11.54 -2.50 19.78
C VAL A 10 -10.14 -3.12 19.75
N VAL A 11 -9.52 -3.33 20.90
CA VAL A 11 -8.17 -3.96 21.00
C VAL A 11 -8.23 -5.47 20.73
N ALA A 12 -9.36 -6.12 21.04
CA ALA A 12 -9.52 -7.57 20.84
C ALA A 12 -9.74 -7.98 19.37
N SER A 13 -10.18 -7.09 18.48
CA SER A 13 -10.44 -7.44 17.07
C SER A 13 -9.24 -7.24 16.14
N ALA A 14 -8.27 -6.39 16.51
CA ALA A 14 -7.03 -6.24 15.75
C ALA A 14 -6.05 -7.42 15.96
N SER A 15 -6.13 -8.08 17.12
CA SER A 15 -5.22 -9.17 17.51
C SER A 15 -5.47 -10.49 16.74
N PHE A 16 -6.62 -10.66 16.10
CA PHE A 16 -6.93 -11.88 15.33
C PHE A 16 -6.53 -11.83 13.86
N LEU A 17 -6.02 -10.70 13.35
CA LEU A 17 -5.55 -10.59 11.97
C LEU A 17 -4.05 -10.87 11.80
N LEU A 18 -3.29 -11.00 12.89
CA LEU A 18 -1.83 -11.09 12.86
C LEU A 18 -1.26 -12.53 12.86
N VAL A 19 -2.10 -13.57 12.85
CA VAL A 19 -1.62 -14.97 12.97
C VAL A 19 -1.50 -15.70 11.62
N THR A 20 -1.79 -15.06 10.48
CA THR A 20 -1.69 -15.72 9.16
C THR A 20 -0.84 -15.00 8.11
N ALA A 21 -0.08 -13.96 8.48
CA ALA A 21 0.79 -13.24 7.53
C ALA A 21 2.14 -13.95 7.26
N ASN A 22 2.26 -15.24 7.57
CA ASN A 22 3.54 -15.94 7.61
C ASN A 22 3.50 -17.12 6.62
N ALA A 23 4.40 -17.05 5.63
CA ALA A 23 4.96 -18.13 4.81
C ALA A 23 4.30 -18.56 3.48
N ASN A 24 3.03 -18.27 3.17
CA ASN A 24 2.41 -18.83 1.93
C ASN A 24 2.14 -17.86 0.76
N ALA A 25 2.42 -16.56 0.88
CA ALA A 25 2.20 -15.61 -0.23
C ALA A 25 3.19 -15.77 -1.41
N VAL A 26 4.30 -16.50 -1.21
CA VAL A 26 5.38 -16.66 -2.21
C VAL A 26 5.08 -17.76 -3.24
N GLY A 27 4.14 -18.67 -2.97
CA GLY A 27 3.82 -19.81 -3.87
C GLY A 27 2.94 -19.47 -5.08
N ALA A 28 2.56 -18.20 -5.28
CA ALA A 28 1.57 -17.79 -6.29
C ALA A 28 2.19 -17.16 -7.56
N PHE A 29 3.51 -17.16 -7.70
CA PHE A 29 4.22 -16.50 -8.80
C PHE A 29 4.61 -17.43 -9.97
N GLU A 30 4.35 -18.74 -9.87
CA GLU A 30 4.80 -19.74 -10.85
C GLU A 30 4.06 -19.70 -12.21
N ASP A 31 2.93 -18.98 -12.31
CA ASP A 31 2.13 -18.84 -13.55
C ASP A 31 2.30 -17.47 -14.24
N PHE A 32 3.40 -16.75 -14.01
CA PHE A 32 3.59 -15.37 -14.45
C PHE A 32 4.44 -15.29 -15.74
N GLU A 33 3.82 -15.15 -16.90
CA GLU A 33 4.54 -14.84 -18.16
C GLU A 33 4.93 -13.35 -18.21
N ALA A 34 6.17 -13.07 -18.60
CA ALA A 34 6.61 -11.69 -18.88
C ALA A 34 5.89 -11.14 -20.11
N TYR A 35 5.51 -9.86 -20.09
CA TYR A 35 4.79 -9.20 -21.19
C TYR A 35 5.63 -8.14 -21.89
N THR A 36 5.25 -7.79 -23.12
CA THR A 36 5.96 -6.79 -23.93
C THR A 36 5.45 -5.36 -23.69
N ASP A 37 6.30 -4.35 -23.94
CA ASP A 37 5.96 -2.94 -23.72
C ASP A 37 4.73 -2.48 -24.54
N ALA A 38 4.50 -3.08 -25.72
CA ALA A 38 3.35 -2.79 -26.58
C ALA A 38 2.02 -3.32 -26.00
N GLU A 39 2.03 -4.49 -25.37
CA GLU A 39 0.84 -5.08 -24.74
C GLU A 39 0.43 -4.33 -23.46
N LEU A 40 1.41 -3.74 -22.76
CA LEU A 40 1.15 -2.85 -21.63
C LEU A 40 0.53 -1.52 -22.11
N GLU A 41 1.04 -0.93 -23.18
CA GLU A 41 0.53 0.35 -23.71
C GLU A 41 -0.93 0.25 -24.18
N GLU A 42 -1.28 -0.77 -24.95
CA GLU A 42 -2.62 -0.91 -25.56
C GLU A 42 -3.73 -1.12 -24.52
N LEU A 43 -3.47 -1.90 -23.47
CA LEU A 43 -4.43 -2.10 -22.37
C LEU A 43 -4.44 -0.95 -21.37
N SER A 44 -3.26 -0.34 -21.13
CA SER A 44 -3.15 0.80 -20.23
C SER A 44 -3.95 1.99 -20.71
N ALA A 45 -4.09 2.24 -22.02
CA ALA A 45 -4.80 3.40 -22.56
C ALA A 45 -6.32 3.37 -22.27
N ALA A 46 -6.97 2.21 -22.41
CA ALA A 46 -8.41 2.05 -22.17
C ALA A 46 -8.76 2.05 -20.67
N GLU A 47 -7.93 1.42 -19.84
CA GLU A 47 -8.09 1.46 -18.37
C GLU A 47 -7.61 2.80 -17.75
N LEU A 48 -6.62 3.49 -18.35
CA LEU A 48 -6.21 4.85 -17.97
C LEU A 48 -7.34 5.83 -18.14
N MET A 49 -7.97 5.88 -19.33
CA MET A 49 -9.03 6.86 -19.59
C MET A 49 -10.25 6.65 -18.68
N ALA A 50 -10.58 5.41 -18.33
CA ALA A 50 -11.70 5.11 -17.43
C ALA A 50 -11.43 5.46 -15.95
N MET A 51 -10.16 5.64 -15.56
CA MET A 51 -9.76 5.90 -14.17
C MET A 51 -8.99 7.24 -14.00
N GLU A 52 -8.74 7.98 -15.08
CA GLU A 52 -8.08 9.29 -15.11
C GLU A 52 -8.88 10.37 -14.38
N GLU A 53 -10.21 10.28 -14.36
CA GLU A 53 -11.07 11.18 -13.57
C GLU A 53 -10.80 11.08 -12.05
N GLU A 54 -10.28 9.95 -11.56
CA GLU A 54 -9.89 9.75 -10.15
C GLU A 54 -8.40 10.06 -9.89
N PHE A 55 -7.64 10.42 -10.93
CA PHE A 55 -6.17 10.40 -10.96
C PHE A 55 -5.51 11.79 -11.12
N MET A 56 -6.27 12.89 -11.07
CA MET A 56 -5.82 14.28 -11.29
C MET A 56 -5.29 14.98 -10.02
N GLY A 57 -4.33 14.37 -9.33
CA GLY A 57 -3.62 15.01 -8.22
C GLY A 57 -2.32 15.68 -8.70
N VAL A 58 -2.29 17.02 -8.78
CA VAL A 58 -1.06 17.77 -9.07
C VAL A 58 -0.15 17.74 -7.84
N GLU A 59 0.92 16.96 -7.92
CA GLU A 59 1.96 16.97 -6.90
C GLU A 59 3.14 17.83 -7.34
N GLN A 60 3.42 18.87 -6.56
CA GLN A 60 4.73 19.51 -6.56
C GLN A 60 5.76 18.52 -5.99
N PHE A 61 6.60 17.97 -6.89
CA PHE A 61 7.86 17.26 -6.65
C PHE A 61 7.87 15.74 -6.30
N GLY A 62 8.48 14.97 -7.20
CA GLY A 62 9.40 13.87 -6.90
C GLY A 62 8.82 12.50 -6.55
N PHE A 63 8.08 12.39 -5.44
CA PHE A 63 7.78 11.09 -4.81
C PHE A 63 6.86 10.23 -5.67
N ILE A 64 5.68 10.72 -6.07
CA ILE A 64 4.73 9.94 -6.89
C ILE A 64 5.37 9.59 -8.24
N ARG A 65 6.11 10.53 -8.86
CA ARG A 65 6.79 10.28 -10.15
C ARG A 65 7.84 9.19 -10.02
N SER A 66 8.64 9.21 -8.96
CA SER A 66 9.68 8.19 -8.69
C SER A 66 9.04 6.84 -8.41
N CYS A 67 7.98 6.80 -7.60
CA CYS A 67 7.18 5.61 -7.35
C CYS A 67 6.60 5.05 -8.65
N ARG A 68 5.97 5.89 -9.50
CA ARG A 68 5.42 5.45 -10.79
C ARG A 68 6.49 4.80 -11.65
N LYS A 69 7.67 5.44 -11.77
CA LYS A 69 8.78 4.91 -12.58
C LYS A 69 9.23 3.54 -12.09
N ILE A 70 9.41 3.37 -10.77
CA ILE A 70 9.88 2.09 -10.23
C ILE A 70 8.80 1.00 -10.26
N LEU A 71 7.52 1.36 -10.07
CA LEU A 71 6.43 0.41 -10.19
C LEU A 71 6.28 -0.09 -11.64
N VAL A 72 6.37 0.80 -12.64
CA VAL A 72 6.39 0.39 -14.05
C VAL A 72 7.56 -0.56 -14.31
N ALA A 73 8.75 -0.29 -13.77
CA ALA A 73 9.90 -1.18 -13.93
C ALA A 73 9.72 -2.52 -13.21
N GLY A 74 9.20 -2.51 -11.98
CA GLY A 74 9.06 -3.70 -11.14
C GLY A 74 7.97 -4.65 -11.63
N PHE A 75 6.82 -4.13 -12.08
CA PHE A 75 5.74 -4.96 -12.60
C PHE A 75 6.01 -5.57 -13.97
N LYS A 76 7.13 -5.24 -14.65
CA LYS A 76 7.53 -5.90 -15.92
C LYS A 76 7.99 -7.34 -15.74
N GLY A 77 8.33 -7.75 -14.51
CA GLY A 77 8.81 -9.11 -14.24
C GLY A 77 8.38 -9.65 -12.88
N ILE A 78 8.51 -10.96 -12.72
CA ILE A 78 8.14 -11.69 -11.50
C ILE A 78 8.94 -11.18 -10.30
N ASN A 79 10.25 -11.05 -10.47
CA ASN A 79 11.18 -10.61 -9.43
C ASN A 79 10.83 -9.21 -8.92
N GLY A 80 10.58 -8.26 -9.82
CA GLY A 80 10.17 -6.91 -9.45
C GLY A 80 8.78 -6.86 -8.80
N THR A 81 7.84 -7.68 -9.27
CA THR A 81 6.52 -7.81 -8.66
C THR A 81 6.61 -8.35 -7.23
N LYS A 82 7.45 -9.36 -7.00
CA LYS A 82 7.74 -9.89 -5.67
C LYS A 82 8.29 -8.79 -4.74
N CYS A 83 9.30 -8.05 -5.19
CA CYS A 83 9.85 -6.92 -4.42
C CYS A 83 8.79 -5.88 -4.05
N ILE A 84 7.87 -5.56 -4.97
CA ILE A 84 6.79 -4.61 -4.71
C ILE A 84 5.83 -5.16 -3.64
N VAL A 85 5.43 -6.44 -3.74
CA VAL A 85 4.52 -7.06 -2.76
C VAL A 85 5.16 -7.16 -1.38
N GLU A 86 6.44 -7.52 -1.29
CA GLU A 86 7.19 -7.55 -0.04
C GLU A 86 7.25 -6.15 0.59
N GLU A 87 7.51 -5.11 -0.21
CA GLU A 87 7.56 -3.76 0.33
C GLU A 87 6.17 -3.21 0.70
N VAL A 88 5.11 -3.63 0.01
CA VAL A 88 3.73 -3.34 0.43
C VAL A 88 3.43 -4.01 1.79
N ALA A 89 3.97 -5.19 2.08
CA ALA A 89 3.86 -5.81 3.40
C ALA A 89 4.62 -5.02 4.48
N ASN A 90 5.77 -4.44 4.16
CA ASN A 90 6.49 -3.54 5.07
C ASN A 90 5.69 -2.26 5.36
N VAL A 91 5.03 -1.68 4.36
CA VAL A 91 4.12 -0.54 4.55
C VAL A 91 2.93 -0.92 5.43
N LEU A 92 2.32 -2.09 5.20
CA LEU A 92 1.23 -2.61 6.05
C LEU A 92 1.67 -2.71 7.52
N LEU A 93 2.84 -3.30 7.78
CA LEU A 93 3.39 -3.45 9.12
C LEU A 93 3.67 -2.08 9.76
N THR A 94 4.29 -1.18 9.01
CA THR A 94 4.59 0.18 9.48
C THR A 94 3.31 0.93 9.88
N CYS A 95 2.26 0.86 9.06
CA CYS A 95 0.99 1.51 9.38
C CYS A 95 0.28 0.85 10.56
N THR A 96 0.34 -0.48 10.69
CA THR A 96 -0.23 -1.19 11.84
C THR A 96 0.46 -0.76 13.13
N ASN A 97 1.80 -0.74 13.14
CA ASN A 97 2.59 -0.28 14.28
C ASN A 97 2.27 1.18 14.64
N TYR A 98 2.04 2.05 13.66
CA TYR A 98 1.60 3.42 13.91
C TYR A 98 0.26 3.48 14.64
N VAL A 99 -0.73 2.70 14.20
CA VAL A 99 -2.04 2.61 14.87
C VAL A 99 -1.88 2.14 16.32
N ASP A 100 -1.05 1.12 16.54
CA ASP A 100 -0.80 0.55 17.87
C ASP A 100 -0.07 1.54 18.79
N GLU A 101 0.98 2.20 18.28
CA GLU A 101 1.76 3.20 19.02
C GLU A 101 0.89 4.39 19.43
N LEU A 102 0.01 4.87 18.55
CA LEU A 102 -0.96 5.91 18.90
C LEU A 102 -1.90 5.49 20.03
N GLY A 103 -2.26 4.21 20.10
CA GLY A 103 -3.07 3.64 21.18
C GLY A 103 -2.39 3.66 22.55
N THR A 104 -1.05 3.77 22.58
CA THR A 104 -0.29 3.90 23.83
C THR A 104 -0.14 5.34 24.31
N CYS A 105 -0.44 6.33 23.46
CA CYS A 105 -0.39 7.73 23.83
C CYS A 105 -1.56 8.11 24.75
N THR A 106 -1.26 8.84 25.82
CA THR A 106 -2.28 9.31 26.76
C THR A 106 -2.91 10.63 26.30
N GLY A 107 -4.21 10.81 26.56
CA GLY A 107 -4.93 12.04 26.28
C GLY A 107 -5.75 11.98 24.99
N ASN A 108 -6.30 13.11 24.57
CA ASN A 108 -7.08 13.19 23.34
C ASN A 108 -6.14 13.24 22.13
N ILE A 109 -6.47 12.48 21.09
CA ILE A 109 -5.75 12.51 19.82
C ILE A 109 -6.00 13.86 19.13
N PRO A 110 -4.96 14.64 18.78
CA PRO A 110 -5.11 15.88 18.02
C PRO A 110 -5.78 15.64 16.66
N LYS A 111 -6.48 16.65 16.13
CA LYS A 111 -7.21 16.51 14.85
C LYS A 111 -6.30 16.13 13.69
N ASP A 112 -5.09 16.69 13.64
CA ASP A 112 -4.12 16.40 12.58
C ASP A 112 -3.64 14.94 12.67
N VAL A 113 -3.34 14.46 13.89
CA VAL A 113 -2.97 13.07 14.15
C VAL A 113 -4.13 12.11 13.83
N GLN A 114 -5.37 12.51 14.11
CA GLN A 114 -6.57 11.73 13.76
C GLN A 114 -6.71 11.59 12.23
N ALA A 115 -6.46 12.66 11.46
CA ALA A 115 -6.48 12.58 10.00
C ALA A 115 -5.38 11.64 9.46
N MET A 116 -4.21 11.64 10.09
CA MET A 116 -3.12 10.70 9.77
C MET A 116 -3.49 9.26 10.13
N LEU A 117 -4.11 9.03 11.29
CA LEU A 117 -4.61 7.72 11.71
C LEU A 117 -5.63 7.16 10.71
N ASP A 118 -6.55 7.98 10.25
CA ASP A 118 -7.55 7.55 9.26
C ASP A 118 -6.92 7.26 7.90
N ASN A 119 -5.91 8.03 7.48
CA ASN A 119 -5.13 7.72 6.30
C ASN A 119 -4.33 6.40 6.44
N ALA A 120 -3.70 6.16 7.60
CA ALA A 120 -2.98 4.91 7.89
C ALA A 120 -3.90 3.69 7.81
N LYS A 121 -5.11 3.76 8.37
CA LYS A 121 -6.12 2.68 8.25
C LYS A 121 -6.47 2.38 6.81
N GLN A 122 -6.58 3.40 5.96
CA GLN A 122 -6.81 3.18 4.54
C GLN A 122 -5.60 2.56 3.84
N MET A 123 -4.39 2.95 4.22
CA MET A 123 -3.15 2.31 3.73
C MET A 123 -3.09 0.84 4.12
N ILE A 124 -3.50 0.47 5.34
CA ILE A 124 -3.63 -0.92 5.80
C ILE A 124 -4.61 -1.69 4.90
N ILE A 125 -5.81 -1.14 4.66
CA ILE A 125 -6.82 -1.77 3.80
C ILE A 125 -6.29 -1.96 2.37
N THR A 126 -5.69 -0.93 1.78
CA THR A 126 -5.14 -1.01 0.42
C THR A 126 -3.97 -2.00 0.34
N SER A 127 -3.09 -2.03 1.34
CA SER A 127 -1.96 -2.97 1.38
C SER A 127 -2.44 -4.42 1.49
N ASN A 128 -3.44 -4.69 2.33
CA ASN A 128 -4.07 -6.01 2.41
C ASN A 128 -4.68 -6.47 1.09
N LYS A 129 -5.34 -5.57 0.33
CA LYS A 129 -5.86 -5.88 -1.01
C LYS A 129 -4.76 -6.28 -1.99
N ILE A 130 -3.62 -5.59 -1.95
CA ILE A 130 -2.47 -5.85 -2.82
C ILE A 130 -1.79 -7.18 -2.43
N ILE A 131 -1.59 -7.44 -1.14
CA ILE A 131 -0.97 -8.68 -0.66
C ILE A 131 -1.87 -9.88 -0.99
N ASN A 132 -3.18 -9.73 -0.85
CA ASN A 132 -4.19 -10.74 -1.20
C ASN A 132 -4.64 -10.62 -2.67
N LEU A 133 -3.69 -10.30 -3.57
CA LEU A 133 -3.94 -9.98 -4.98
C LEU A 133 -4.87 -10.99 -5.67
N LYS A 134 -4.60 -12.29 -5.50
CA LYS A 134 -5.34 -13.39 -6.14
C LYS A 134 -6.82 -13.42 -5.74
N SER A 135 -7.11 -13.26 -4.45
CA SER A 135 -8.47 -13.38 -3.91
C SER A 135 -9.24 -12.06 -3.92
N GLU A 136 -8.57 -10.91 -3.95
CA GLU A 136 -9.23 -9.61 -3.82
C GLU A 136 -9.21 -8.74 -5.08
N LEU A 137 -8.10 -8.72 -5.82
CA LEU A 137 -7.95 -7.87 -7.02
C LEU A 137 -8.12 -8.66 -8.31
N CYS A 138 -7.68 -9.92 -8.32
CA CYS A 138 -7.66 -10.78 -9.50
C CYS A 138 -8.67 -11.92 -9.45
N ALA A 139 -9.63 -11.86 -8.52
CA ALA A 139 -10.75 -12.78 -8.49
C ALA A 139 -11.52 -12.69 -9.83
N THR A 140 -11.48 -13.77 -10.60
CA THR A 140 -12.18 -13.88 -11.88
C THR A 140 -13.68 -13.99 -11.64
N THR A 141 -14.46 -13.00 -12.06
CA THR A 141 -15.92 -13.09 -12.16
C THR A 141 -16.40 -13.65 -13.51
N SER A 142 -15.51 -14.12 -14.39
CA SER A 142 -15.89 -14.48 -15.77
C SER A 142 -16.33 -15.95 -15.92
N ARG A 143 -17.64 -16.13 -16.17
CA ARG A 143 -18.25 -17.32 -16.82
C ARG A 143 -17.87 -17.45 -18.31
N GLY A 144 -16.64 -17.13 -18.71
CA GLY A 144 -16.24 -17.10 -20.12
C GLY A 144 -14.77 -17.43 -20.32
N VAL A 145 -14.48 -18.06 -21.47
CA VAL A 145 -13.14 -18.43 -21.92
C VAL A 145 -12.38 -17.17 -22.29
N VAL A 146 -11.77 -16.51 -21.30
CA VAL A 146 -10.81 -15.42 -21.51
C VAL A 146 -9.42 -16.05 -21.56
N SER A 147 -8.60 -15.67 -22.56
CA SER A 147 -7.20 -16.09 -22.62
C SER A 147 -6.47 -15.80 -21.29
N SER A 148 -5.66 -16.75 -20.83
CA SER A 148 -4.85 -16.66 -19.62
C SER A 148 -4.02 -15.38 -19.57
N THR A 149 -3.39 -15.01 -20.68
CA THR A 149 -2.59 -13.79 -20.86
C THR A 149 -3.40 -12.51 -20.61
N LYS A 150 -4.66 -12.46 -21.05
CA LYS A 150 -5.53 -11.29 -20.87
C LYS A 150 -6.05 -11.16 -19.43
N SER A 151 -6.31 -12.29 -18.77
CA SER A 151 -6.69 -12.32 -17.35
C SER A 151 -5.54 -11.84 -16.45
N PHE A 152 -4.34 -12.26 -16.82
CA PHE A 152 -3.10 -11.92 -16.15
C PHE A 152 -2.72 -10.44 -16.28
N MET A 153 -2.73 -9.87 -17.49
CA MET A 153 -2.42 -8.45 -17.70
C MET A 153 -3.37 -7.53 -16.92
N ARG A 154 -4.66 -7.88 -16.88
CA ARG A 154 -5.65 -7.18 -16.05
C ARG A 154 -5.33 -7.27 -14.55
N CYS A 155 -4.83 -8.42 -14.10
CA CYS A 155 -4.41 -8.61 -12.71
C CYS A 155 -3.22 -7.70 -12.36
N THR A 156 -2.20 -7.67 -13.20
CA THR A 156 -1.01 -6.82 -13.04
C THR A 156 -1.36 -5.33 -13.08
N LEU A 157 -2.25 -4.91 -13.98
CA LEU A 157 -2.71 -3.51 -14.03
C LEU A 157 -3.48 -3.13 -12.76
N LYS A 158 -4.40 -3.98 -12.28
CA LYS A 158 -5.07 -3.74 -10.99
C LYS A 158 -4.09 -3.65 -9.83
N ALA A 159 -3.08 -4.51 -9.79
CA ALA A 159 -2.01 -4.46 -8.79
C ALA A 159 -1.25 -3.12 -8.86
N PHE A 160 -0.89 -2.69 -10.07
CA PHE A 160 -0.21 -1.42 -10.32
C PHE A 160 -1.03 -0.24 -9.81
N TYR A 161 -2.32 -0.15 -10.17
CA TYR A 161 -3.18 0.95 -9.76
C TYR A 161 -3.45 0.95 -8.24
N ALA A 162 -3.68 -0.22 -7.64
CA ALA A 162 -3.82 -0.33 -6.20
C ALA A 162 -2.55 0.15 -5.49
N THR A 163 -1.38 -0.22 -5.99
CA THR A 163 -0.09 0.22 -5.46
C THR A 163 0.11 1.74 -5.65
N MET A 164 -0.29 2.31 -6.78
CA MET A 164 -0.29 3.76 -6.99
C MET A 164 -1.25 4.51 -6.05
N SER A 165 -2.39 3.91 -5.72
CA SER A 165 -3.32 4.45 -4.71
C SER A 165 -2.68 4.46 -3.33
N LEU A 166 -1.98 3.38 -2.95
CA LEU A 166 -1.18 3.32 -1.72
C LEU A 166 -0.08 4.40 -1.71
N VAL A 167 0.64 4.58 -2.81
CA VAL A 167 1.68 5.62 -2.99
C VAL A 167 1.14 7.02 -2.74
N ARG A 168 -0.06 7.34 -3.23
CA ARG A 168 -0.67 8.66 -2.93
C ARG A 168 -0.94 8.85 -1.45
N ARG A 169 -1.42 7.81 -0.78
CA ARG A 169 -1.67 7.85 0.66
C ARG A 169 -0.37 7.96 1.45
N MET A 170 0.71 7.30 1.03
CA MET A 170 2.06 7.50 1.57
C MET A 170 2.50 8.95 1.43
N ASN A 171 2.30 9.57 0.25
CA ASN A 171 2.61 10.99 0.10
C ASN A 171 1.75 11.90 0.99
N THR A 172 0.44 11.62 1.12
CA THR A 172 -0.41 12.35 2.06
C THR A 172 0.11 12.22 3.49
N MET A 173 0.52 11.01 3.89
CA MET A 173 1.14 10.74 5.20
C MET A 173 2.41 11.57 5.39
N ILE A 174 3.31 11.59 4.41
CA ILE A 174 4.56 12.37 4.43
C ILE A 174 4.25 13.87 4.59
N LYS A 175 3.30 14.41 3.83
CA LYS A 175 2.91 15.82 3.90
C LYS A 175 2.27 16.19 5.23
N GLN A 176 1.38 15.34 5.75
CA GLN A 176 0.75 15.55 7.05
C GLN A 176 1.78 15.51 8.18
N GLY A 177 2.74 14.57 8.13
CA GLY A 177 3.81 14.48 9.12
C GLY A 177 4.72 15.71 9.12
N ALA A 178 5.01 16.28 7.94
CA ALA A 178 5.76 17.54 7.83
C ALA A 178 4.97 18.77 8.31
N ALA A 179 3.64 18.68 8.37
CA ALA A 179 2.73 19.76 8.77
C ALA A 179 2.22 19.63 10.22
N LEU A 180 2.78 18.71 11.02
CA LEU A 180 2.38 18.53 12.41
C LEU A 180 2.59 19.82 13.23
N PRO A 181 1.61 20.24 14.06
CA PRO A 181 1.78 21.37 14.96
C PRO A 181 2.94 21.17 15.94
N PHE A 182 3.67 22.25 16.26
CA PHE A 182 4.85 22.21 17.14
C PHE A 182 4.51 21.85 18.60
N ASP A 183 3.26 22.04 19.01
CA ASP A 183 2.73 21.74 20.34
C ASP A 183 2.19 20.30 20.45
N THR A 184 2.30 19.51 19.37
CA THR A 184 1.97 18.09 19.39
C THR A 184 2.86 17.36 20.40
N SER A 185 2.26 16.51 21.24
CA SER A 185 3.04 15.76 22.24
C SER A 185 4.06 14.82 21.59
N SER A 186 5.19 14.61 22.26
CA SER A 186 6.30 13.79 21.74
C SER A 186 5.85 12.38 21.34
N CYS A 187 4.92 11.78 22.08
CA CYS A 187 4.38 10.45 21.76
C CYS A 187 3.80 10.39 20.33
N TYR A 188 2.97 11.37 19.97
CA TYR A 188 2.38 11.43 18.63
C TYR A 188 3.40 11.80 17.56
N VAL A 189 4.36 12.68 17.88
CA VAL A 189 5.44 13.07 16.97
C VAL A 189 6.34 11.87 16.64
N ASP A 190 6.73 11.09 17.65
CA ASP A 190 7.62 9.93 17.49
C ASP A 190 6.96 8.82 16.67
N ALA A 191 5.68 8.51 16.96
CA ALA A 191 4.91 7.55 16.18
C ALA A 191 4.75 8.02 14.72
N THR A 192 4.44 9.30 14.53
CA THR A 192 4.29 9.89 13.19
C THR A 192 5.60 9.84 12.41
N LYS A 193 6.72 10.13 13.06
CA LYS A 193 8.04 10.08 12.43
C LYS A 193 8.34 8.70 11.87
N LYS A 194 8.06 7.63 12.62
CA LYS A 194 8.30 6.25 12.15
C LYS A 194 7.46 5.88 10.93
N VAL A 195 6.18 6.25 10.90
CA VAL A 195 5.32 5.94 9.74
C VAL A 195 5.73 6.74 8.49
N VAL A 196 6.17 8.00 8.68
CA VAL A 196 6.72 8.82 7.60
C VAL A 196 8.04 8.25 7.09
N ASP A 197 8.93 7.83 7.98
CA ASP A 197 10.21 7.21 7.62
C ASP A 197 9.98 5.91 6.83
N GLY A 198 9.01 5.09 7.22
CA GLY A 198 8.62 3.90 6.45
C GLY A 198 8.01 4.24 5.07
N CYS A 199 7.20 5.29 4.95
CA CYS A 199 6.70 5.75 3.65
C CYS A 199 7.84 6.20 2.72
N ASN A 200 8.84 6.91 3.26
CA ASN A 200 10.01 7.36 2.50
C ASN A 200 10.93 6.19 2.09
N ALA A 201 10.93 5.09 2.85
CA ALA A 201 11.72 3.91 2.57
C ALA A 201 11.20 3.07 1.37
N PHE A 202 9.95 3.28 0.95
CA PHE A 202 9.31 2.48 -0.11
C PHE A 202 10.13 2.38 -1.40
N VAL A 203 10.50 3.51 -1.98
CA VAL A 203 11.27 3.55 -3.25
C VAL A 203 12.70 3.00 -3.10
N PRO A 204 13.51 3.41 -2.11
CA PRO A 204 14.86 2.87 -1.95
C PRO A 204 14.86 1.36 -1.64
N ASN A 205 13.88 0.86 -0.89
CA ASN A 205 13.77 -0.58 -0.60
C ASN A 205 13.45 -1.39 -1.86
N ILE A 206 12.50 -0.95 -2.69
CA ILE A 206 12.22 -1.62 -3.97
C ILE A 206 13.43 -1.59 -4.90
N ASN A 207 14.14 -0.45 -5.00
CA ASN A 207 15.38 -0.38 -5.80
C ASN A 207 16.42 -1.38 -5.32
N THR A 208 16.63 -1.45 -4.01
CA THR A 208 17.59 -2.36 -3.38
C THR A 208 17.20 -3.82 -3.64
N CYS A 209 15.92 -4.15 -3.48
CA CYS A 209 15.41 -5.49 -3.77
C CYS A 209 15.64 -5.86 -5.24
N ILE A 210 15.24 -5.01 -6.19
CA ILE A 210 15.45 -5.26 -7.63
C ILE A 210 16.95 -5.45 -7.95
N ALA A 211 17.83 -4.60 -7.39
CA ALA A 211 19.27 -4.70 -7.60
C ALA A 211 19.90 -5.95 -6.95
N SER A 212 19.29 -6.50 -5.90
CA SER A 212 19.77 -7.74 -5.26
C SER A 212 19.35 -9.02 -6.00
N MET A 213 18.46 -8.89 -6.98
CA MET A 213 17.95 -10.01 -7.78
C MET A 213 18.62 -10.15 -9.16
N THR A 214 19.52 -9.22 -9.51
CA THR A 214 20.40 -9.26 -10.69
C THR A 214 21.74 -9.87 -10.35
#